data_AF-A0A3Q0IZ29-F1
#
_entry.id   AF-A0A3Q0IZ29-F1
#
_cell.length_a   1.000
_cell.length_b   1.000
_cell.length_c   1.000
_cell.angle_alpha   90.00
_cell.angle_beta   90.00
_cell.angle_gamma   90.00
#
_symmetry.space_group_name_H-M   'P 1'
#
loop_
_entity.id
_entity.type
_entity.pdbx_description
1 polymer ?
#
loop_
_entity_poly.entity_id
_entity_poly.type
_entity_poly.pdbx_seq_one_letter_code
_entity_poly.pdbx_strand_id
1 'polypeptide(L)'
;MTVFSIGLSVGVVIAVGMLFYFQVKAILKNQTNIEDWIVEKATKRKRQDKFVYPYNLGWKKNIHLVFGSSSISNGITWPVVEGCHQYSLTMEQLEQKNIKKAHSQPVLVVKNYNGRCLPLMFGLKVSWHTPCFDIARINLQVNETVLVTRFRK
;
A
#
# COMPACT_ATOMS: atom_id res chain seq x y z
N MET A 1 -13.70 -36.64 16.22
CA MET A 1 -13.43 -36.10 14.87
C MET A 1 -14.45 -35.05 14.42
N THR A 2 -15.76 -35.30 14.58
CA THR A 2 -16.82 -34.37 14.13
C THR A 2 -16.78 -32.98 14.75
N VAL A 3 -16.61 -32.87 16.08
CA VAL A 3 -16.55 -31.57 16.78
C VAL A 3 -15.35 -30.71 16.32
N PHE A 4 -14.21 -31.35 16.08
CA PHE A 4 -13.01 -30.69 15.58
C PHE A 4 -13.20 -30.18 14.14
N SER A 5 -13.77 -31.01 13.25
CA SER A 5 -14.07 -30.60 11.88
C SER A 5 -15.08 -29.46 11.82
N ILE A 6 -16.09 -29.47 12.69
CA ILE A 6 -17.05 -28.36 12.81
C ILE A 6 -16.33 -27.08 13.23
N GLY A 7 -15.49 -27.14 14.27
CA GLY A 7 -14.70 -25.99 14.72
C GLY A 7 -13.82 -25.39 13.62
N LEU A 8 -13.09 -26.22 12.86
CA LEU A 8 -12.29 -25.76 11.73
C LEU A 8 -13.14 -25.15 10.62
N SER A 9 -14.26 -25.80 10.26
CA SER A 9 -15.14 -25.31 9.19
C SER A 9 -15.74 -23.95 9.50
N VAL A 10 -16.16 -23.72 10.76
CA VAL A 10 -16.67 -22.42 11.21
C VAL A 10 -15.57 -21.36 11.12
N GLY A 11 -14.34 -21.68 11.57
CA GLY A 11 -13.20 -20.78 11.44
C GLY A 11 -12.92 -20.37 9.99
N VAL A 12 -12.95 -21.34 9.07
CA VAL A 12 -12.73 -21.09 7.64
C VAL A 12 -13.84 -20.22 7.05
N VAL A 13 -15.11 -20.51 7.34
CA VAL A 13 -16.26 -19.74 6.85
C VAL A 13 -16.18 -18.28 7.32
N ILE A 14 -15.81 -18.05 8.58
CA ILE A 14 -15.62 -16.69 9.11
C ILE A 14 -14.46 -15.98 8.39
N ALA A 15 -13.31 -16.63 8.26
CA ALA A 15 -12.13 -16.04 7.63
C ALA A 15 -12.37 -15.71 6.15
N VAL A 16 -12.91 -16.65 5.37
CA VAL A 16 -13.23 -16.44 3.95
C VAL A 16 -14.38 -15.45 3.78
N GLY A 17 -15.37 -15.47 4.67
CA GLY A 17 -16.47 -14.50 4.67
C GLY A 17 -16.00 -13.06 4.86
N MET A 18 -15.05 -12.82 5.77
CA MET A 18 -14.42 -11.50 5.95
C MET A 18 -13.64 -11.08 4.69
N LEU A 19 -12.87 -11.99 4.09
CA LEU A 19 -12.14 -11.71 2.85
C LEU A 19 -13.10 -11.37 1.70
N PHE A 20 -14.18 -12.12 1.56
CA PHE A 20 -15.21 -11.87 0.56
C PHE A 20 -15.85 -10.49 0.75
N TYR A 21 -16.17 -10.11 1.99
CA TYR A 21 -16.69 -8.77 2.29
C TYR A 21 -15.73 -7.66 1.84
N PHE A 22 -14.44 -7.79 2.13
CA PHE A 22 -13.45 -6.80 1.70
C PHE A 22 -13.31 -6.73 0.17
N GLN A 23 -13.32 -7.88 -0.51
CA GLN A 23 -13.25 -7.92 -1.97
C GLN A 23 -14.49 -7.31 -2.64
N VAL A 24 -15.70 -7.61 -2.14
CA VAL A 24 -16.94 -7.00 -2.66
C VAL A 24 -16.92 -5.49 -2.46
N LYS A 25 -16.48 -5.01 -1.29
CA LYS A 25 -16.35 -3.56 -1.03
C LYS A 25 -15.34 -2.89 -1.96
N ALA A 26 -14.23 -3.56 -2.26
CA ALA A 26 -13.23 -3.09 -3.22
C ALA A 26 -13.82 -2.97 -4.64
N ILE A 27 -14.58 -3.98 -5.09
CA ILE A 27 -15.28 -3.96 -6.38
C ILE A 27 -16.31 -2.83 -6.46
N LEU A 28 -17.11 -2.62 -5.42
CA LEU A 28 -18.13 -1.57 -5.39
C LEU A 28 -17.53 -0.16 -5.54
N LYS A 29 -16.35 0.07 -4.97
CA LYS A 29 -15.61 1.34 -5.11
C LYS A 29 -14.74 1.41 -6.36
N ASN A 30 -14.57 0.30 -7.07
CA ASN A 30 -13.56 0.09 -8.12
C ASN A 30 -12.16 0.50 -7.66
N GLN A 31 -11.75 0.08 -6.47
CA GLN A 31 -10.48 0.46 -5.84
C GLN A 31 -9.73 -0.77 -5.35
N THR A 32 -8.45 -0.88 -5.69
CA THR A 32 -7.59 -1.89 -5.08
C THR A 32 -7.10 -1.44 -3.69
N ASN A 33 -6.62 -2.37 -2.86
CA ASN A 33 -6.07 -2.03 -1.53
C ASN A 33 -4.90 -1.03 -1.60
N ILE A 34 -4.09 -1.10 -2.67
CA ILE A 34 -2.97 -0.18 -2.88
C ILE A 34 -3.50 1.22 -3.18
N GLU A 35 -4.55 1.31 -3.99
CA GLU A 35 -5.16 2.58 -4.37
C GLU A 35 -5.91 3.22 -3.21
N ASP A 36 -6.66 2.44 -2.42
CA ASP A 36 -7.36 2.94 -1.22
C ASP A 36 -6.36 3.62 -0.26
N TRP A 37 -5.18 3.02 -0.06
CA TRP A 37 -4.10 3.63 0.71
C TRP A 37 -3.60 4.96 0.12
N ILE A 38 -3.48 5.06 -1.22
CA ILE A 38 -3.09 6.31 -1.91
C ILE A 38 -4.16 7.38 -1.74
N VAL A 39 -5.43 7.01 -1.92
CA VAL A 39 -6.59 7.90 -1.81
C VAL A 39 -6.78 8.39 -0.39
N GLU A 40 -6.59 7.54 0.62
CA GLU A 40 -6.66 7.92 2.03
C GLU A 40 -5.63 9.00 2.36
N LYS A 41 -4.38 8.81 1.93
CA LYS A 41 -3.31 9.82 2.09
C LYS A 41 -3.63 11.10 1.34
N ALA A 42 -4.14 11.00 0.12
CA ALA A 42 -4.57 12.16 -0.64
C ALA A 42 -5.63 12.92 0.17
N THR A 43 -6.69 12.23 0.63
CA THR A 43 -7.83 12.83 1.33
C THR A 43 -7.43 13.55 2.62
N LYS A 44 -6.43 13.03 3.34
CA LYS A 44 -5.88 13.67 4.56
C LYS A 44 -4.97 14.87 4.27
N ARG A 45 -4.51 15.07 3.03
CA ARG A 45 -3.65 16.20 2.63
C ARG A 45 -4.46 17.50 2.65
N LYS A 46 -3.91 18.56 3.26
CA LYS A 46 -4.50 19.91 3.16
C LYS A 46 -4.35 20.42 1.74
N ARG A 47 -5.46 20.81 1.12
CA ARG A 47 -5.55 21.35 -0.24
C ARG A 47 -6.84 22.15 -0.38
N GLN A 48 -6.87 23.02 -1.39
CA GLN A 48 -8.05 23.82 -1.69
C GLN A 48 -9.18 22.95 -2.27
N ASP A 49 -8.85 22.06 -3.21
CA ASP A 49 -9.82 21.19 -3.89
C ASP A 49 -9.81 19.75 -3.38
N LYS A 50 -10.98 19.11 -3.29
CA LYS A 50 -11.07 17.69 -2.91
C LYS A 50 -10.60 16.80 -4.06
N PHE A 51 -9.79 15.78 -3.76
CA PHE A 51 -9.44 14.78 -4.76
C PHE A 51 -10.63 13.90 -5.10
N VAL A 52 -10.90 13.84 -6.40
CA VAL A 52 -11.87 12.94 -6.98
C VAL A 52 -11.12 11.70 -7.46
N TYR A 53 -11.58 10.53 -7.04
CA TYR A 53 -10.98 9.28 -7.49
C TYR A 53 -11.43 8.96 -8.93
N PRO A 54 -10.50 8.77 -9.88
CA PRO A 54 -10.81 8.79 -11.30
C PRO A 54 -11.57 7.56 -11.80
N TYR A 55 -11.45 6.40 -11.15
CA TYR A 55 -11.98 5.13 -11.68
C TYR A 55 -13.34 4.71 -11.09
N ASN A 56 -13.91 5.48 -10.16
CA ASN A 56 -15.20 5.14 -9.58
C ASN A 56 -16.35 5.70 -10.46
N LEU A 57 -16.92 4.86 -11.31
CA LEU A 57 -18.00 5.20 -12.25
C LEU A 57 -19.40 4.96 -11.68
N GLY A 58 -19.48 4.54 -10.41
CA GLY A 58 -20.70 4.10 -9.74
C GLY A 58 -20.83 2.58 -9.68
N TRP A 59 -21.44 2.09 -8.60
CA TRP A 59 -21.47 0.66 -8.23
C TRP A 59 -21.89 -0.30 -9.35
N LYS A 60 -22.93 0.05 -10.15
CA LYS A 60 -23.39 -0.79 -11.26
C LYS A 60 -22.33 -0.94 -12.36
N LYS A 61 -21.70 0.18 -12.77
CA LYS A 61 -20.66 0.20 -13.80
C LYS A 61 -19.39 -0.49 -13.30
N ASN A 62 -19.04 -0.29 -12.03
CA ASN A 62 -17.90 -0.93 -11.39
C ASN A 62 -18.04 -2.45 -11.34
N ILE A 63 -19.23 -2.97 -10.96
CA ILE A 63 -19.53 -4.41 -10.99
C ILE A 63 -19.46 -4.94 -12.43
N HIS A 64 -20.02 -4.21 -13.40
CA HIS A 64 -19.97 -4.61 -14.81
C HIS A 64 -18.56 -4.63 -15.38
N LEU A 65 -17.65 -3.76 -14.91
CA LEU A 65 -16.25 -3.77 -15.33
C LEU A 65 -15.51 -5.04 -14.87
N VAL A 66 -15.85 -5.56 -13.69
CA VAL A 66 -15.19 -6.74 -13.10
C VAL A 66 -15.81 -8.05 -13.57
N PHE A 67 -17.14 -8.12 -13.63
CA PHE A 67 -17.88 -9.35 -14.00
C PHE A 67 -18.38 -9.38 -15.45
N GLY A 68 -18.26 -8.26 -16.17
CA GLY A 68 -18.65 -8.17 -17.57
C GLY A 68 -17.65 -8.84 -18.50
N SER A 69 -17.81 -8.60 -19.79
CA SER A 69 -16.94 -9.20 -20.80
C SER A 69 -15.50 -8.71 -20.68
N SER A 70 -14.54 -9.60 -20.90
CA SER A 70 -13.10 -9.26 -20.89
C SER A 70 -12.70 -8.25 -21.97
N SER A 71 -13.59 -7.87 -22.88
CA SER A 71 -13.38 -6.85 -23.91
C SER A 71 -13.59 -5.40 -23.43
N ILE A 72 -14.05 -5.18 -22.20
CA ILE A 72 -14.34 -3.83 -21.68
C ILE A 72 -13.06 -3.02 -21.39
N SER A 73 -11.95 -3.69 -21.10
CA SER A 73 -10.67 -3.06 -20.76
C SER A 73 -9.50 -3.92 -21.23
N ASN A 74 -8.44 -3.26 -21.70
CA ASN A 74 -7.20 -3.93 -22.11
C ASN A 74 -6.21 -4.09 -20.93
N GLY A 75 -6.65 -3.86 -19.68
CA GLY A 75 -5.83 -3.94 -18.47
C GLY A 75 -4.88 -2.75 -18.25
N ILE A 76 -4.61 -1.97 -19.30
CA ILE A 76 -3.73 -0.79 -19.27
C ILE A 76 -4.56 0.51 -19.10
N THR A 77 -5.62 0.63 -19.88
CA THR A 77 -6.51 1.81 -19.90
C THR A 77 -7.86 1.45 -19.32
N TRP A 78 -8.39 2.34 -18.49
CA TRP A 78 -9.64 2.12 -17.76
C TRP A 78 -10.56 3.33 -17.95
N PRO A 79 -11.87 3.13 -18.05
CA PRO A 79 -12.80 4.24 -18.14
C PRO A 79 -12.70 5.13 -16.90
N VAL A 80 -12.62 6.45 -17.12
CA VAL A 80 -12.48 7.47 -16.07
C VAL A 80 -13.71 8.36 -15.96
N VAL A 81 -13.92 8.93 -14.78
CA VAL A 81 -14.93 9.96 -14.52
C VAL A 81 -14.62 11.21 -15.37
N GLU A 82 -15.65 11.91 -15.83
CA GLU A 82 -15.53 13.16 -16.57
C GLU A 82 -14.68 14.19 -15.81
N GLY A 83 -13.78 14.88 -16.51
CA GLY A 83 -12.84 15.83 -15.91
C GLY A 83 -11.61 15.20 -15.25
N CYS A 84 -11.50 13.87 -15.20
CA CYS A 84 -10.29 13.17 -14.77
C CYS A 84 -9.46 12.67 -15.96
N HIS A 85 -8.15 12.57 -15.76
CA HIS A 85 -7.23 11.95 -16.71
C HIS A 85 -6.99 10.48 -16.33
N GLN A 86 -6.61 9.66 -17.31
CA GLN A 86 -6.19 8.26 -17.11
C GLN A 86 -5.07 8.09 -16.05
N TYR A 87 -4.29 9.14 -15.81
CA TYR A 87 -3.14 9.10 -14.89
C TYR A 87 -3.32 10.01 -13.66
N SER A 88 -4.54 10.49 -13.38
CA SER A 88 -4.78 11.39 -12.22
C SER A 88 -4.28 10.78 -10.91
N LEU A 89 -4.48 9.48 -10.68
CA LEU A 89 -3.98 8.80 -9.49
C LEU A 89 -2.44 8.72 -9.46
N THR A 90 -1.81 8.49 -10.61
CA THR A 90 -0.35 8.44 -10.76
C THR A 90 0.27 9.80 -10.48
N MET A 91 -0.33 10.88 -10.98
CA MET A 91 0.11 12.25 -10.71
C MET A 91 0.04 12.57 -9.21
N GLU A 92 -1.04 12.22 -8.53
CA GLU A 92 -1.15 12.35 -7.08
C GLU A 92 -0.10 11.51 -6.34
N GLN A 93 0.21 10.30 -6.81
CA GLN A 93 1.24 9.46 -6.21
C GLN A 93 2.65 10.06 -6.37
N LEU A 94 2.95 10.69 -7.51
CA LEU A 94 4.21 11.41 -7.73
C LEU A 94 4.36 12.59 -6.77
N GLU A 95 3.30 13.37 -6.59
CA GLU A 95 3.25 14.47 -5.62
C GLU A 95 3.53 13.97 -4.20
N GLN A 96 2.87 12.88 -3.79
CA GLN A 96 3.11 12.25 -2.47
C GLN A 96 4.57 11.79 -2.31
N LYS A 97 5.19 11.26 -3.35
CA LYS A 97 6.61 10.84 -3.34
C LYS A 97 7.54 12.06 -3.25
N ASN A 98 7.23 13.14 -3.97
CA ASN A 98 7.99 14.38 -3.94
C ASN A 98 7.97 15.01 -2.55
N ILE A 99 6.79 15.09 -1.93
CA ILE A 99 6.64 15.55 -0.54
C ILE A 99 7.49 14.69 0.41
N LYS A 100 7.38 13.36 0.31
CA LYS A 100 8.18 12.44 1.13
C LYS A 100 9.69 12.63 0.92
N LYS A 101 10.12 12.91 -0.30
CA LYS A 101 11.53 13.21 -0.64
C LYS A 101 11.97 14.55 -0.06
N ALA A 102 11.13 15.59 -0.15
CA ALA A 102 11.41 16.91 0.43
C ALA A 102 11.57 16.87 1.96
N HIS A 103 10.83 15.99 2.64
CA HIS A 103 10.96 15.78 4.09
C HIS A 103 12.08 14.80 4.50
N SER A 104 12.82 14.22 3.54
CA SER A 104 13.92 13.31 3.86
C SER A 104 15.12 14.08 4.43
N GLN A 105 15.80 13.48 5.41
CA GLN A 105 16.95 14.09 6.07
C GLN A 105 18.21 13.29 5.73
N PRO A 106 19.32 13.94 5.33
CA PRO A 106 20.60 13.28 5.15
C PRO A 106 21.18 12.90 6.52
N VAL A 107 21.55 11.63 6.68
CA VAL A 107 22.17 11.09 7.89
C VAL A 107 23.48 10.40 7.52
N LEU A 108 24.52 10.66 8.30
CA LEU A 108 25.82 10.02 8.15
C LEU A 108 25.84 8.65 8.83
N VAL A 109 26.36 7.65 8.12
CA VAL A 109 26.53 6.30 8.66
C VAL A 109 27.78 6.25 9.55
N VAL A 110 27.57 6.01 10.84
CA VAL A 110 28.65 5.89 11.85
C VAL A 110 29.17 4.45 11.97
N LYS A 111 28.37 3.44 11.64
CA LYS A 111 28.70 2.02 11.78
C LYS A 111 28.30 1.24 10.54
N ASN A 112 29.18 0.37 10.07
CA ASN A 112 28.94 -0.49 8.92
C ASN A 112 27.80 -1.48 9.20
N TYR A 113 26.90 -1.67 8.25
CA TYR A 113 25.80 -2.61 8.35
C TYR A 113 25.61 -3.42 7.07
N ASN A 114 25.90 -4.72 7.16
CA ASN A 114 25.87 -5.66 6.02
C ASN A 114 24.44 -6.15 5.65
N GLY A 115 23.36 -5.52 6.14
CA GLY A 115 21.99 -5.94 5.79
C GLY A 115 21.51 -7.25 6.44
N ARG A 116 22.10 -7.68 7.56
CA ARG A 116 21.69 -8.92 8.26
C ARG A 116 20.35 -8.77 8.98
N CYS A 117 19.54 -9.83 8.99
CA CYS A 117 18.21 -9.86 9.61
C CYS A 117 18.23 -9.63 11.14
N LEU A 118 19.25 -10.17 11.83
CA LEU A 118 19.44 -10.04 13.28
C LEU A 118 20.75 -9.30 13.58
N PRO A 119 20.75 -7.96 13.64
CA PRO A 119 21.93 -7.15 13.92
C PRO A 119 22.30 -7.16 15.42
N LEU A 120 22.69 -8.33 15.96
CA LEU A 120 23.08 -8.46 17.37
C LEU A 120 24.23 -7.51 17.78
N MET A 121 25.11 -7.15 16.84
CA MET A 121 26.21 -6.19 17.07
C MET A 121 25.74 -4.76 17.41
N PHE A 122 24.47 -4.44 17.15
CA PHE A 122 23.87 -3.15 17.46
C PHE A 122 23.02 -3.19 18.75
N GLY A 123 23.06 -4.32 19.48
CA GLY A 123 22.36 -4.54 20.73
C GLY A 123 21.07 -5.33 20.58
N LEU A 124 20.68 -6.01 21.66
CA LEU A 124 19.53 -6.92 21.67
C LEU A 124 18.21 -6.20 21.34
N LYS A 125 18.06 -4.95 21.80
CA LYS A 125 16.89 -4.11 21.51
C LYS A 125 16.74 -3.81 20.01
N VAL A 126 17.83 -3.45 19.33
CA VAL A 126 17.81 -3.18 17.88
C VAL A 126 17.48 -4.47 17.13
N SER A 127 18.08 -5.58 17.53
CA SER A 127 17.82 -6.89 16.92
C SER A 127 16.37 -7.34 17.09
N TRP A 128 15.74 -7.09 18.25
CA TRP A 128 14.34 -7.45 18.52
C TRP A 128 13.34 -6.59 17.74
N HIS A 129 13.66 -5.32 17.51
CA HIS A 129 12.81 -4.40 16.73
C HIS A 129 13.08 -4.46 15.22
N THR A 130 14.07 -5.23 14.78
CA THR A 130 14.36 -5.37 13.36
C THR A 130 13.26 -6.25 12.73
N PRO A 131 12.53 -5.75 11.71
CA PRO A 131 11.53 -6.57 11.04
C PRO A 131 12.19 -7.79 10.39
N CYS A 132 11.68 -8.98 10.69
CA CYS A 132 12.33 -10.24 10.30
C CYS A 132 12.15 -10.60 8.81
N PHE A 133 11.07 -10.14 8.15
CA PHE A 133 10.65 -10.69 6.86
C PHE A 133 10.84 -9.73 5.66
N ASP A 134 11.30 -10.34 4.56
CA ASP A 134 11.20 -10.00 3.12
C ASP A 134 11.52 -8.59 2.57
N ILE A 135 12.03 -7.69 3.41
CA ILE A 135 12.47 -6.38 2.94
C ILE A 135 13.97 -6.42 2.66
N ALA A 136 14.36 -6.13 1.41
CA ALA A 136 15.75 -5.95 1.03
C ALA A 136 16.39 -4.85 1.91
N ARG A 137 17.48 -5.21 2.60
CA ARG A 137 18.16 -4.31 3.53
C ARG A 137 19.34 -3.66 2.81
N ILE A 138 19.42 -2.34 2.92
CA ILE A 138 20.48 -1.56 2.29
C ILE A 138 21.78 -1.82 3.07
N ASN A 139 22.84 -2.20 2.35
CA ASN A 139 24.17 -2.27 2.92
C ASN A 139 24.69 -0.84 3.14
N LEU A 140 25.20 -0.54 4.33
CA LEU A 140 25.62 0.81 4.71
C LEU A 140 27.10 0.83 5.04
N GLN A 141 27.90 1.65 4.33
CA GLN A 141 29.32 1.82 4.63
C GLN A 141 29.58 3.04 5.51
N VAL A 142 30.64 3.00 6.31
CA VAL A 142 31.02 4.14 7.17
C VAL A 142 31.37 5.35 6.30
N ASN A 143 30.93 6.53 6.74
CA ASN A 143 31.05 7.82 6.02
C ASN A 143 30.16 7.97 4.77
N GLU A 144 29.23 7.03 4.53
CA GLU A 144 28.17 7.20 3.53
C GLU A 144 27.06 8.12 4.07
N THR A 145 26.49 8.97 3.22
CA THR A 145 25.33 9.81 3.57
C THR A 145 24.06 9.23 2.94
N VAL A 146 23.08 8.90 3.76
CA VAL A 146 21.81 8.30 3.31
C VAL A 146 20.62 9.18 3.68
N LEU A 147 19.63 9.24 2.79
CA LEU A 147 18.39 9.99 3.03
C LEU A 147 17.39 9.12 3.81
N VAL A 148 17.02 9.57 5.00
CA VAL A 148 16.09 8.87 5.88
C VAL A 148 14.77 9.64 5.98
N THR A 149 13.65 8.92 5.85
CA THR A 149 12.29 9.50 5.85
C THR A 149 11.51 9.21 7.14
N ARG A 150 11.92 8.22 7.93
CA ARG A 150 11.32 7.92 9.24
C ARG A 150 12.29 8.32 10.34
N PHE A 151 12.09 9.50 10.91
CA PHE A 151 12.71 9.90 12.16
C PHE A 151 11.61 9.99 13.22
N ARG A 152 11.52 8.98 14.08
CA ARG A 152 10.85 9.12 15.38
C ARG A 152 11.96 9.51 16.36
N LYS A 153 11.81 10.67 17.00
CA LYS A 153 12.56 11.02 18.20
C LYS A 153 12.12 10.12 19.34
#